data_AF-A0A3B9G1M8-F1
#
_entry.id   AF-A0A3B9G1M8-F1
#
_cell.length_a   1.000
_cell.length_b   1.000
_cell.length_c   1.000
_cell.angle_alpha   90.00
_cell.angle_beta   90.00
_cell.angle_gamma   90.00
#
_symmetry.space_group_name_H-M   'P 1'
#
loop_
_entity.id
_entity.type
_entity.pdbx_description
1 polymer ?
#
loop_
_entity_poly.entity_id
_entity_poly.type
_entity_poly.pdbx_seq_one_letter_code
_entity_poly.pdbx_strand_id
1 'polypeptide(L)' 'MSKDEAISIEGTIVDTMPSAFKVELVNGMVVRATLAGKMRMNHIRVLPGDRVTVELSPYDLTTGRIVYRFK' A
#
# COMPACT_ATOMS: atom_id res chain seq x y z
N MET A 1 -9.26 8.26 -21.11
CA MET A 1 -8.42 9.29 -20.46
C MET A 1 -8.89 9.39 -19.03
N SER A 2 -7.98 9.11 -18.09
CA SER A 2 -7.96 9.49 -16.66
C SER A 2 -6.82 8.69 -16.07
N LYS A 3 -5.58 9.05 -16.43
CA LYS A 3 -4.43 8.70 -15.60
C LYS A 3 -4.54 9.65 -14.41
N ASP A 4 -5.43 9.33 -13.48
CA ASP A 4 -5.36 9.92 -12.17
C ASP A 4 -3.94 9.64 -11.68
N GLU A 5 -3.16 10.70 -11.51
CA GLU A 5 -1.80 10.65 -11.00
C GLU A 5 -1.88 10.06 -9.60
N ALA A 6 -1.79 8.73 -9.53
CA ALA A 6 -1.76 8.01 -8.28
C ALA A 6 -0.56 8.53 -7.49
N ILE A 7 -0.82 9.00 -6.28
CA ILE A 7 0.23 9.55 -5.43
C ILE A 7 0.93 8.35 -4.81
N SER A 8 2.19 8.14 -5.20
CA SER A 8 3.04 7.12 -4.58
C SER A 8 3.63 7.68 -3.30
N ILE A 9 3.29 7.04 -2.17
CA ILE A 9 3.82 7.38 -0.86
C ILE A 9 4.44 6.14 -0.24
N GLU A 10 5.55 6.34 0.46
CA GLU A 10 6.21 5.29 1.22
C GLU A 10 5.55 5.12 2.60
N GLY A 11 5.46 3.87 3.04
CA GLY A 11 4.92 3.55 4.35
C GLY A 11 5.48 2.25 4.89
N THR A 12 5.23 2.03 6.18
CA THR A 12 5.62 0.81 6.88
C THR A 12 4.36 0.03 7.24
N ILE A 13 4.41 -1.28 7.12
CA ILE A 13 3.26 -2.11 7.47
C ILE A 13 3.25 -2.32 8.97
N VAL A 14 2.15 -1.93 9.58
CA VAL A 14 1.94 -2.09 11.03
C VAL A 14 1.29 -3.43 11.31
N ASP A 15 0.26 -3.78 10.52
CA ASP A 15 -0.53 -4.98 10.77
C ASP A 15 -1.14 -5.54 9.48
N THR A 16 -1.44 -6.83 9.50
CA THR A 16 -2.01 -7.58 8.37
C THR A 16 -3.43 -8.04 8.73
N MET A 17 -4.46 -7.48 8.09
CA MET A 17 -5.84 -7.98 8.21
C MET A 17 -6.14 -8.96 7.07
N PRO A 18 -7.19 -9.80 7.19
CA PRO A 18 -7.49 -10.85 6.20
C PRO A 18 -7.76 -10.33 4.77
N SER A 19 -8.33 -9.13 4.65
CA SER A 19 -8.68 -8.53 3.34
C SER A 19 -7.80 -7.35 2.93
N ALA A 20 -7.13 -6.69 3.88
CA ALA A 20 -6.34 -5.49 3.64
C ALA A 20 -5.17 -5.37 4.64
N PHE A 21 -4.14 -4.62 4.26
CA PHE A 21 -2.98 -4.33 5.09
C PHE A 21 -3.10 -2.95 5.70
N LYS A 22 -2.68 -2.83 6.95
CA LYS A 22 -2.62 -1.56 7.66
C LYS A 22 -1.23 -0.97 7.44
N VAL A 23 -1.16 0.09 6.65
CA VAL A 23 0.09 0.78 6.33
C VAL A 23 0.09 2.12 7.04
N GLU A 24 1.16 2.39 7.78
CA GLU A 24 1.45 3.70 8.33
C GLU A 24 2.34 4.45 7.36
N LEU A 25 1.82 5.53 6.80
CA LEU A 25 2.54 6.42 5.91
C LEU A 25 3.57 7.23 6.72
N VAL A 26 4.64 7.68 6.09
CA VAL A 26 5.61 8.60 6.72
C VAL A 26 4.97 9.89 7.28
N ASN A 27 3.80 10.27 6.78
CA ASN A 27 3.04 11.42 7.26
C ASN A 27 2.27 11.16 8.58
N GLY A 28 2.39 9.96 9.18
CA GLY A 28 1.66 9.56 10.39
C GLY A 28 0.20 9.17 10.17
N MET A 29 -0.24 9.10 8.90
CA MET A 29 -1.57 8.63 8.55
C MET A 29 -1.57 7.11 8.38
N VAL A 30 -2.60 6.47 8.93
CA VAL A 30 -2.82 5.03 8.75
C VAL A 30 -3.83 4.80 7.66
N VAL A 31 -3.42 4.07 6.62
CA VAL A 31 -4.27 3.74 5.48
C VAL A 31 -4.49 2.24 5.36
N ARG A 32 -5.62 1.87 4.75
CA ARG A 32 -5.92 0.49 4.38
C ARG A 32 -5.47 0.27 2.96
N ALA A 33 -4.48 -0.58 2.77
CA ALA A 33 -3.94 -0.87 1.45
C ALA A 33 -4.19 -2.32 1.04
N THR A 34 -4.58 -2.54 -0.20
CA THR A 34 -4.68 -3.90 -0.78
C THR A 34 -3.44 -4.19 -1.61
N LEU A 35 -2.98 -5.44 -1.63
CA LEU A 35 -1.92 -5.87 -2.55
C LEU A 35 -2.35 -5.67 -4.00
N ALA A 36 -1.50 -5.04 -4.82
CA ALA A 36 -1.70 -5.00 -6.26
C ALA A 36 -1.72 -6.42 -6.84
N GLY A 37 -2.52 -6.64 -7.89
CA GLY A 37 -2.65 -7.95 -8.53
C GLY A 37 -1.31 -8.55 -8.97
N LYS A 38 -0.37 -7.71 -9.43
CA LYS A 38 1.00 -8.13 -9.78
C LYS A 38 1.74 -8.76 -8.58
N MET A 39 1.62 -8.17 -7.39
CA MET A 39 2.26 -8.74 -6.20
C MET A 39 1.65 -10.07 -5.77
N ARG A 40 0.32 -10.24 -5.95
CA ARG A 40 -0.37 -11.51 -5.72
C ARG A 40 0.12 -12.59 -6.69
N MET A 41 0.26 -12.27 -7.98
CA MET A 41 0.82 -13.23 -8.97
C MET A 41 2.25 -13.63 -8.62
N ASN A 42 3.08 -12.69 -8.19
CA ASN A 42 4.46 -12.93 -7.78
C ASN A 42 4.60 -13.55 -6.38
N HIS A 43 3.49 -13.91 -5.72
CA HIS A 43 3.47 -14.51 -4.37
C HIS A 43 4.30 -13.72 -3.34
N ILE A 44 4.34 -12.38 -3.48
CA ILE A 44 5.09 -11.54 -2.55
C ILE A 44 4.38 -11.58 -1.20
N ARG A 45 5.05 -12.19 -0.22
CA ARG A 45 4.63 -12.14 1.17
C ARG A 45 5.04 -10.81 1.76
N VAL A 46 4.14 -10.25 2.53
CA VAL A 46 4.33 -8.96 3.16
C VAL A 46 4.07 -9.14 4.64
N LEU A 47 5.03 -8.72 5.46
CA LEU A 47 5.04 -8.91 6.91
C LEU A 47 4.96 -7.53 7.59
N PRO A 48 4.44 -7.48 8.84
CA PRO A 48 4.52 -6.26 9.64
C PRO A 48 6.00 -5.89 9.87
N GLY A 49 6.30 -4.61 9.71
CA GLY A 49 7.66 -4.04 9.72
C GLY A 49 8.28 -3.85 8.34
N ASP A 50 7.69 -4.38 7.27
CA ASP A 50 8.18 -4.16 5.91
C ASP A 50 7.88 -2.74 5.41
N ARG A 51 8.87 -2.15 4.73
CA ARG A 51 8.68 -0.90 3.99
C ARG A 51 8.08 -1.17 2.63
N VAL A 52 7.03 -0.45 2.30
CA VAL A 52 6.28 -0.63 1.06
C VAL A 52 5.93 0.71 0.42
N THR A 53 5.79 0.71 -0.89
CA THR A 53 5.24 1.84 -1.64
C THR A 53 3.75 1.60 -1.84
N VAL A 54 2.95 2.55 -1.37
CA VAL A 54 1.51 2.58 -1.54
C VAL A 54 1.14 3.65 -2.56
N GLU A 55 0.41 3.28 -3.59
CA GLU A 55 -0.28 4.21 -4.47
C GLU A 55 -1.65 4.55 -3.89
N LEU A 56 -1.88 5.83 -3.64
CA LEU A 56 -3.16 6.37 -3.20
C LEU A 56 -3.87 7.01 -4.38
N SER A 57 -5.18 6.81 -4.45
CA SER A 57 -6.01 7.56 -5.40
C SER A 57 -6.22 8.97 -4.87
N PRO A 58 -6.12 10.01 -5.72
CA PRO A 58 -6.26 11.40 -5.29
C PRO A 58 -7.65 11.74 -4.72
N TYR A 59 -8.67 10.91 -4.99
CA TYR A 59 -10.02 11.05 -4.46
C TYR A 59 -10.21 10.45 -3.07
N ASP A 60 -9.44 9.40 -2.73
CA ASP A 60 -9.58 8.64 -1.49
C ASP A 60 -8.21 8.37 -0.87
N LEU A 61 -7.81 9.24 0.05
CA LEU A 61 -6.55 9.15 0.80
C LEU A 61 -6.54 8.02 1.85
N THR A 62 -7.67 7.36 2.09
CA THR A 62 -7.81 6.30 3.10
C THR A 62 -7.54 4.90 2.57
N THR A 63 -7.65 4.73 1.24
CA THR A 63 -7.54 3.43 0.58
C THR A 63 -6.42 3.47 -0.45
N GLY A 64 -5.48 2.52 -0.34
CA GLY A 64 -4.30 2.46 -1.20
C GLY A 64 -4.08 1.11 -1.85
N ARG A 65 -3.14 1.06 -2.79
CA ARG A 65 -2.62 -0.17 -3.38
C ARG A 65 -1.14 -0.31 -3.11
N ILE A 66 -0.73 -1.45 -2.56
CA ILE A 66 0.69 -1.76 -2.39
C ILE A 66 1.23 -2.22 -3.73
N VAL A 67 2.19 -1.48 -4.27
CA VAL A 67 2.78 -1.71 -5.60
C VAL A 67 4.16 -2.31 -5.49
N TYR A 68 4.90 -1.93 -4.45
CA TYR A 68 6.30 -2.30 -4.27
C TYR A 68 6.62 -2.55 -2.80
N ARG A 69 7.55 -3.48 -2.55
CA ARG A 69 8.12 -3.76 -1.24
C ARG A 69 9.62 -3.53 -1.34
N PHE A 70 10.16 -2.69 -0.47
CA PHE A 70 11.61 -2.51 -0.34
C PHE A 70 12.20 -3.67 0.46
N LYS A 71 13.37 -4.13 0.04
CA LYS A 71 14.09 -5.25 0.64
C LYS A 71 15.00 -4.78 1.77
#